data_AF-A0A7C7RV12-F1
#
_entry.id   AF-A0A7C7RV12-F1
#
_cell.length_a   1.000
_cell.length_b   1.000
_cell.length_c   1.000
_cell.angle_alpha   90.00
_cell.angle_beta   90.00
_cell.angle_gamma   90.00
#
_symmetry.space_group_name_H-M   'P 1'
#
loop_
_entity.id
_entity.type
_entity.pdbx_description
1 polymer ?
#
loop_
_entity_poly.entity_id
_entity_poly.type
_entity_poly.pdbx_seq_one_letter_code
_entity_poly.pdbx_strand_id
1 'polypeptide(L)'
;KYFNIHWEGLVNNLGGDSQIAAQAVNAFIESAAISQPSGKQNSTAAFQLPDLMLVEVGDRNLPINYANAFLKPIQQTRRQTLMENSIEELDKYSQKIRDAYGIDSRRAFFTVTDNKINNAENLKSLADLQNWVASQIAEVADV
;
A
#
# COMPACT_ATOMS: atom_id res chain seq x y z
N LYS A 1 -5.28 -5.87 -2.50
CA LYS A 1 -4.24 -6.23 -3.52
C LYS A 1 -2.87 -6.07 -2.86
N TYR A 2 -1.84 -6.79 -3.31
CA TYR A 2 -0.47 -6.63 -2.83
C TYR A 2 0.47 -6.42 -4.02
N PHE A 3 1.39 -5.48 -3.88
CA PHE A 3 2.43 -5.17 -4.85
C PHE A 3 3.74 -4.93 -4.12
N ASN A 4 4.85 -5.25 -4.77
CA ASN A 4 6.19 -4.96 -4.27
C ASN A 4 7.05 -4.47 -5.44
N ILE A 5 7.89 -3.47 -5.17
CA ILE A 5 8.83 -2.91 -6.14
C ILE A 5 10.22 -3.00 -5.51
N HIS A 6 11.13 -3.66 -6.21
CA HIS A 6 12.56 -3.63 -5.87
C HIS A 6 13.18 -2.38 -6.48
N TRP A 7 13.49 -1.38 -5.64
CA TRP A 7 13.92 -0.06 -6.08
C TRP A 7 15.19 -0.09 -6.92
N GLU A 8 16.25 -0.71 -6.42
CA GLU A 8 17.55 -0.79 -7.08
C GLU A 8 17.44 -1.54 -8.42
N GLY A 9 16.63 -2.62 -8.44
CA GLY A 9 16.32 -3.35 -9.66
C GLY A 9 15.59 -2.49 -10.69
N LEU A 10 14.63 -1.66 -10.26
CA LEU A 10 13.90 -0.75 -11.15
C LEU A 10 14.82 0.33 -11.73
N VAL A 11 15.65 0.96 -10.90
CA VAL A 11 16.63 1.98 -11.33
C VAL A 11 17.59 1.38 -12.35
N ASN A 12 18.13 0.19 -12.09
CA ASN A 12 19.03 -0.50 -13.02
C ASN A 12 18.35 -0.82 -14.35
N ASN A 13 17.09 -1.28 -14.34
CA ASN A 13 16.32 -1.56 -15.56
C ASN A 13 16.03 -0.30 -16.39
N LEU A 14 16.05 0.87 -15.75
CA LEU A 14 15.83 2.18 -16.39
C LEU A 14 17.15 2.92 -16.67
N GLY A 15 18.26 2.18 -16.77
CA GLY A 15 19.56 2.74 -17.16
C GLY A 15 20.25 3.58 -16.09
N GLY A 16 19.87 3.40 -14.82
CA GLY A 16 20.42 4.18 -13.71
C GLY A 16 19.68 5.49 -13.42
N ASP A 17 18.60 5.78 -14.14
CA ASP A 17 17.84 7.01 -13.97
C ASP A 17 16.83 6.88 -12.82
N SER A 18 17.22 7.35 -11.63
CA SER A 18 16.39 7.35 -10.43
C SER A 18 15.18 8.29 -10.54
N GLN A 19 15.27 9.35 -11.34
CA GLN A 19 14.15 10.29 -11.54
C GLN A 19 13.05 9.63 -12.37
N ILE A 20 13.41 8.95 -13.46
CA ILE A 20 12.45 8.16 -14.26
C ILE A 20 11.87 7.02 -13.42
N ALA A 21 12.69 6.33 -12.61
CA ALA A 21 12.21 5.30 -11.71
C ALA A 21 11.17 5.83 -10.71
N ALA A 22 11.42 6.98 -10.09
CA ALA A 22 10.48 7.62 -9.17
C ALA A 22 9.15 7.99 -9.86
N GLN A 23 9.22 8.55 -11.08
CA GLN A 23 8.03 8.84 -11.88
C GLN A 23 7.24 7.57 -12.22
N ALA A 24 7.93 6.49 -12.56
CA ALA A 24 7.31 5.20 -12.84
C ALA A 24 6.60 4.62 -11.61
N VAL A 25 7.19 4.72 -10.42
CA VAL A 25 6.55 4.31 -9.15
C VAL A 25 5.30 5.14 -8.87
N ASN A 26 5.35 6.46 -9.05
CA ASN A 26 4.18 7.33 -8.85
C ASN A 26 3.03 7.00 -9.81
N ALA A 27 3.34 6.81 -11.10
CA ALA A 27 2.36 6.39 -12.10
C ALA A 27 1.80 5.00 -11.80
N PHE A 28 2.65 4.09 -11.27
CA PHE A 28 2.23 2.76 -10.85
C PHE A 28 1.25 2.81 -9.68
N ILE A 29 1.49 3.64 -8.66
CA ILE A 29 0.59 3.77 -7.50
C ILE A 29 -0.81 4.22 -7.96
N GLU A 30 -0.88 5.23 -8.82
CA GLU A 30 -2.14 5.69 -9.41
C GLU A 30 -2.82 4.57 -10.19
N SER A 31 -2.06 3.92 -11.08
CA SER A 31 -2.55 2.81 -11.89
C SER A 31 -3.04 1.64 -11.02
N ALA A 32 -2.37 1.31 -9.93
CA ALA A 32 -2.76 0.23 -9.02
C ALA A 32 -4.08 0.54 -8.29
N ALA A 33 -4.33 1.82 -8.00
CA ALA A 33 -5.57 2.30 -7.40
C ALA A 33 -6.75 2.22 -8.38
N ILE A 34 -6.56 2.72 -9.61
CA ILE A 34 -7.66 2.91 -10.57
C ILE A 34 -7.85 1.72 -11.53
N SER A 35 -6.84 0.88 -11.72
CA SER A 35 -6.92 -0.22 -12.68
C SER A 35 -7.87 -1.33 -12.21
N GLN A 36 -8.76 -1.70 -13.11
CA GLN A 36 -9.73 -2.77 -12.93
C GLN A 36 -9.65 -3.76 -14.10
N PRO A 37 -9.69 -5.08 -13.83
CA PRO A 37 -9.76 -6.08 -14.90
C PRO A 37 -11.00 -5.86 -15.77
N SER A 38 -10.86 -5.96 -17.10
CA SER A 38 -11.94 -5.75 -18.08
C SER A 38 -12.94 -6.91 -18.16
N GLY A 39 -12.73 -8.01 -17.41
CA GLY A 39 -13.58 -9.19 -17.45
C GLY A 39 -14.99 -8.92 -16.93
N LYS A 40 -16.01 -9.14 -17.78
CA LYS A 40 -17.45 -8.99 -17.46
C LYS A 40 -17.85 -7.61 -16.87
N GLN A 41 -17.14 -6.54 -17.23
CA GLN A 41 -17.48 -5.19 -16.76
C GLN A 41 -18.87 -4.73 -17.21
N ASN A 42 -19.27 -5.02 -18.45
CA ASN A 42 -20.54 -4.56 -19.02
C ASN A 42 -21.80 -5.11 -18.33
N SER A 43 -21.69 -6.21 -17.60
CA SER A 43 -22.84 -6.89 -16.97
C SER A 43 -22.93 -6.70 -15.45
N THR A 44 -21.92 -6.10 -14.80
CA THR A 44 -21.87 -5.95 -13.33
C THR A 44 -21.44 -4.57 -12.83
N ALA A 45 -20.87 -3.71 -13.69
CA ALA A 45 -20.48 -2.32 -13.38
C ALA A 45 -19.62 -2.15 -12.11
N ALA A 46 -18.66 -3.06 -11.88
CA ALA A 46 -17.80 -3.05 -10.70
C ALA A 46 -16.65 -2.02 -10.79
N PHE A 47 -17.00 -0.73 -10.90
CA PHE A 47 -16.06 0.39 -10.88
C PHE A 47 -15.80 0.88 -9.45
N GLN A 48 -15.06 0.10 -8.67
CA GLN A 48 -14.73 0.43 -7.27
C GLN A 48 -13.26 0.88 -7.11
N LEU A 49 -13.08 1.98 -6.39
CA LEU A 49 -11.78 2.45 -5.91
C LEU A 49 -11.44 1.77 -4.57
N PRO A 50 -10.15 1.68 -4.18
CA PRO A 50 -9.76 1.07 -2.92
C PRO A 50 -10.17 1.94 -1.72
N ASP A 51 -10.77 1.32 -0.71
CA ASP A 51 -11.12 1.97 0.56
C ASP A 51 -9.91 2.19 1.48
N LEU A 52 -8.80 1.50 1.22
CA LEU A 52 -7.52 1.64 1.90
C LEU A 52 -6.39 1.46 0.89
N MET A 53 -5.42 2.39 0.92
CA MET A 53 -4.10 2.17 0.36
C MET A 53 -3.06 2.40 1.45
N LEU A 54 -2.19 1.41 1.65
CA LEU A 54 -1.08 1.46 2.59
C LEU A 54 0.21 1.22 1.78
N VAL A 55 1.18 2.12 1.95
CA VAL A 55 2.51 2.01 1.37
C VAL A 55 3.53 1.89 2.50
N GLU A 56 4.49 0.98 2.32
CA GLU A 56 5.60 0.79 3.22
C GLU A 56 6.90 0.93 2.41
N VAL A 57 7.80 1.79 2.88
CA VAL A 57 9.14 2.00 2.33
C VAL A 57 10.13 1.59 3.42
N GLY A 58 10.92 0.56 3.14
CA GLY A 58 11.92 0.05 4.06
C GLY A 58 13.29 -0.04 3.39
N ASP A 59 14.34 0.05 4.19
CA ASP A 59 15.72 0.05 3.69
C ASP A 59 16.23 -1.35 3.35
N ARG A 60 15.51 -2.39 3.81
CA ARG A 60 15.80 -3.78 3.48
C ARG A 60 14.93 -4.20 2.30
N ASN A 61 15.53 -4.87 1.32
CA ASN A 61 14.79 -5.54 0.25
C ASN A 61 14.08 -6.81 0.76
N LEU A 62 13.10 -6.61 1.63
CA LEU A 62 12.31 -7.66 2.27
C LEU A 62 10.82 -7.45 1.93
N PRO A 63 10.30 -8.13 0.89
CA PRO A 63 8.89 -8.05 0.55
C PRO A 63 8.04 -8.77 1.60
N ILE A 64 7.11 -8.05 2.23
CA ILE A 64 6.21 -8.61 3.25
C ILE A 64 4.77 -8.53 2.74
N ASN A 65 4.10 -9.67 2.67
CA ASN A 65 2.68 -9.76 2.32
C ASN A 65 1.85 -10.11 3.56
N TYR A 66 0.87 -9.26 3.88
CA TYR A 66 -0.01 -9.43 5.03
C TYR A 66 -1.29 -10.21 4.73
N ALA A 67 -1.37 -10.94 3.61
CA ALA A 67 -2.53 -11.77 3.25
C ALA A 67 -2.97 -12.74 4.36
N ASN A 68 -2.02 -13.16 5.21
CA ASN A 68 -2.30 -14.03 6.35
C ASN A 68 -3.22 -13.42 7.41
N ALA A 69 -3.39 -12.08 7.42
CA ALA A 69 -4.40 -11.40 8.24
C ALA A 69 -5.82 -11.91 7.95
N PHE A 70 -6.05 -12.46 6.76
CA PHE A 70 -7.36 -12.88 6.27
C PHE A 70 -7.54 -14.41 6.24
N LEU A 71 -6.60 -15.20 6.76
CA LEU A 71 -6.74 -16.67 6.82
C LEU A 71 -7.96 -17.09 7.63
N LYS A 72 -8.24 -16.37 8.72
CA LYS A 72 -9.51 -16.45 9.41
C LYS A 72 -10.49 -15.51 8.68
N PRO A 73 -11.60 -16.02 8.11
CA PRO A 73 -12.54 -15.17 7.39
C PRO A 73 -13.09 -14.07 8.29
N ILE A 74 -12.91 -12.83 7.85
CA ILE A 74 -13.42 -11.66 8.56
C ILE A 74 -14.93 -11.58 8.36
N GLN A 75 -15.64 -11.28 9.44
CA GLN A 75 -17.09 -11.16 9.45
C GLN A 75 -17.47 -9.72 9.77
N GLN A 76 -18.50 -9.21 9.11
CA GLN A 76 -19.13 -7.95 9.51
C GLN A 76 -19.85 -8.13 10.86
N THR A 77 -19.98 -7.04 11.61
CA THR A 77 -20.76 -7.02 12.85
C THR A 77 -21.98 -6.09 12.71
N ARG A 78 -22.78 -5.96 13.77
CA ARG A 78 -23.87 -4.96 13.80
C ARG A 78 -23.36 -3.51 13.77
N ARG A 79 -22.10 -3.27 14.16
CA ARG A 79 -21.53 -1.92 14.33
C ARG A 79 -20.50 -1.56 13.28
N GLN A 80 -19.91 -2.55 12.62
CA GLN A 80 -18.80 -2.37 11.70
C GLN A 80 -19.02 -3.24 10.46
N THR A 81 -18.74 -2.64 9.32
CA THR A 81 -18.74 -3.26 8.01
C THR A 81 -17.62 -4.29 7.89
N LEU A 82 -17.71 -5.13 6.85
CA LEU A 82 -16.63 -6.04 6.50
C LEU A 82 -15.33 -5.29 6.21
N MET A 83 -15.39 -4.10 5.59
CA MET A 83 -14.21 -3.32 5.24
C MET A 83 -13.51 -2.78 6.48
N GLU A 84 -14.25 -2.15 7.40
CA GLU A 84 -13.67 -1.60 8.64
C GLU A 84 -12.98 -2.71 9.45
N ASN A 85 -13.62 -3.86 9.61
CA ASN A 85 -13.02 -5.02 10.29
C ASN A 85 -11.81 -5.57 9.53
N SER A 86 -11.80 -5.49 8.19
CA SER A 86 -10.66 -5.94 7.38
C SER A 86 -9.44 -5.05 7.54
N ILE A 87 -9.64 -3.74 7.63
CA ILE A 87 -8.57 -2.77 7.88
C ILE A 87 -7.98 -2.99 9.28
N GLU A 88 -8.82 -3.21 10.30
CA GLU A 88 -8.35 -3.49 11.65
C GLU A 88 -7.52 -4.78 11.76
N GLU A 89 -7.97 -5.88 11.17
CA GLU A 89 -7.23 -7.14 11.24
C GLU A 89 -5.93 -7.09 10.43
N LEU A 90 -5.91 -6.35 9.31
CA LEU A 90 -4.68 -6.05 8.57
C LEU A 90 -3.68 -5.31 9.46
N ASP A 91 -4.10 -4.24 10.14
CA ASP A 91 -3.25 -3.46 11.04
C ASP A 91 -2.69 -4.34 12.17
N LYS A 92 -3.56 -5.07 12.88
CA LYS A 92 -3.17 -5.97 13.98
C LYS A 92 -2.17 -7.02 13.53
N TYR A 93 -2.38 -7.66 12.37
CA TYR A 93 -1.46 -8.66 11.85
C TYR A 93 -0.14 -8.03 11.40
N SER A 94 -0.19 -6.86 10.75
CA SER A 94 1.02 -6.15 10.32
C SER A 94 1.91 -5.79 11.50
N GLN A 95 1.35 -5.31 12.60
CA GLN A 95 2.09 -5.02 13.83
C GLN A 95 2.77 -6.27 14.38
N LYS A 96 2.03 -7.38 14.53
CA LYS A 96 2.60 -8.63 15.04
C LYS A 96 3.79 -9.11 14.23
N ILE A 97 3.71 -9.03 12.90
CA ILE A 97 4.82 -9.39 12.03
C ILE A 97 5.97 -8.40 12.19
N ARG A 98 5.70 -7.10 12.17
CA ARG A 98 6.74 -6.08 12.32
C ARG A 98 7.48 -6.20 13.64
N ASP A 99 6.77 -6.41 14.74
CA ASP A 99 7.35 -6.57 16.08
C ASP A 99 8.17 -7.86 16.18
N ALA A 100 7.64 -8.99 15.68
CA ALA A 100 8.30 -10.28 15.77
C ALA A 100 9.63 -10.34 14.98
N TYR A 101 9.70 -9.63 13.85
CA TYR A 101 10.88 -9.63 12.98
C TYR A 101 11.72 -8.34 13.08
N GLY A 102 11.36 -7.41 13.99
CA GLY A 102 12.07 -6.14 14.18
C GLY A 102 12.12 -5.30 12.90
N ILE A 103 10.99 -5.20 12.19
CA ILE A 103 10.88 -4.49 10.92
C ILE A 103 10.53 -3.03 11.18
N ASP A 104 11.51 -2.16 10.98
CA ASP A 104 11.29 -0.73 10.91
C ASP A 104 11.15 -0.29 9.45
N SER A 105 10.06 0.42 9.16
CA SER A 105 9.75 0.91 7.83
C SER A 105 8.93 2.19 7.96
N ARG A 106 9.16 3.11 7.01
CA ARG A 106 8.39 4.34 6.87
C ARG A 106 7.08 3.94 6.20
N ARG A 107 5.95 4.36 6.77
CA ARG A 107 4.63 3.91 6.34
C ARG A 107 3.68 5.08 6.26
N ALA A 108 2.86 5.10 5.22
CA ALA A 108 1.74 6.02 5.11
C ALA A 108 0.55 5.33 4.44
N PHE A 109 -0.64 5.81 4.78
CA PHE A 109 -1.88 5.30 4.24
C PHE A 109 -2.90 6.42 4.06
N PHE A 110 -3.89 6.18 3.22
CA PHE A 110 -5.17 6.88 3.31
C PHE A 110 -6.28 5.84 3.33
N THR A 111 -7.40 6.19 3.94
CA THR A 111 -8.62 5.37 3.93
C THR A 111 -9.86 6.25 3.83
N VAL A 112 -10.94 5.69 3.28
CA VAL A 112 -12.26 6.35 3.23
C VAL A 112 -13.12 6.04 4.45
N THR A 113 -12.59 5.26 5.40
CA THR A 113 -13.23 4.88 6.66
C THR A 113 -12.60 5.63 7.84
N ASP A 114 -13.17 5.51 9.04
CA ASP A 114 -12.58 6.10 10.26
C ASP A 114 -11.45 5.26 10.87
N ASN A 115 -11.01 4.20 10.18
CA ASN A 115 -9.95 3.31 10.66
C ASN A 115 -8.59 4.03 10.77
N LYS A 116 -7.78 3.56 11.71
CA LYS A 116 -6.38 3.97 11.86
C LYS A 116 -5.46 2.78 11.64
N ILE A 117 -4.29 3.04 11.07
CA ILE A 117 -3.18 2.09 11.00
C ILE A 117 -2.11 2.59 11.97
N ASN A 118 -1.65 1.74 12.89
CA ASN A 118 -0.62 2.16 13.83
C ASN A 118 0.75 2.22 13.14
N ASN A 119 1.60 3.13 13.61
CA ASN A 119 2.94 3.35 13.07
C ASN A 119 2.91 3.62 11.55
N ALA A 120 1.94 4.42 11.10
CA ALA A 120 1.82 4.89 9.72
C ALA A 120 1.20 6.29 9.70
N GLU A 121 1.67 7.14 8.80
CA GLU A 121 1.13 8.48 8.60
C GLU A 121 -0.25 8.42 7.92
N ASN A 122 -1.23 9.13 8.47
CA ASN A 122 -2.58 9.19 7.91
C ASN A 122 -2.71 10.37 6.96
N LEU A 123 -2.77 10.07 5.67
CA LEU A 123 -2.90 11.01 4.57
C LEU A 123 -4.36 11.13 4.13
N LYS A 124 -4.70 12.24 3.45
CA LYS A 124 -6.10 12.53 3.09
C LYS A 124 -6.50 12.01 1.72
N SER A 125 -5.53 11.73 0.84
CA SER A 125 -5.81 11.41 -0.56
C SER A 125 -4.72 10.58 -1.23
N LEU A 126 -5.05 10.06 -2.41
CA LEU A 126 -4.08 9.41 -3.31
C LEU A 126 -2.94 10.35 -3.71
N ALA A 127 -3.24 11.63 -3.97
CA ALA A 127 -2.25 12.63 -4.33
C ALA A 127 -1.26 12.88 -3.18
N ASP A 128 -1.76 12.95 -1.94
CA ASP A 128 -0.90 13.07 -0.76
C ASP A 128 -0.01 11.84 -0.60
N LEU A 129 -0.54 10.65 -0.86
CA LEU A 129 0.24 9.40 -0.83
C LEU A 129 1.34 9.37 -1.88
N GLN A 130 1.07 9.82 -3.12
CA GLN A 130 2.09 9.93 -4.16
C GLN A 130 3.17 10.94 -3.79
N ASN A 131 2.79 12.11 -3.26
CA ASN A 131 3.73 13.12 -2.80
C ASN A 131 4.61 12.60 -1.65
N TRP A 132 4.00 11.86 -0.72
CA TRP A 132 4.71 11.21 0.37
C TRP A 132 5.71 10.17 -0.16
N VAL A 133 5.30 9.29 -1.08
CA VAL A 133 6.23 8.30 -1.68
C VAL A 133 7.37 8.99 -2.41
N ALA A 134 7.10 10.05 -3.16
CA ALA A 134 8.12 10.82 -3.86
C ALA A 134 9.17 11.40 -2.90
N SER A 135 8.77 11.90 -1.73
CA SER A 135 9.71 12.39 -0.73
C SER A 135 10.54 11.26 -0.11
N GLN A 136 9.92 10.09 0.16
CA GLN A 136 10.64 8.95 0.71
C GLN A 136 11.69 8.40 -0.26
N ILE A 137 11.39 8.38 -1.56
CA ILE A 137 12.32 7.91 -2.60
C ILE A 137 13.48 8.90 -2.80
N ALA A 138 13.21 10.21 -2.74
CA ALA A 138 14.26 11.23 -2.82
C ALA A 138 15.27 11.06 -1.68
N GLU A 139 14.79 10.85 -0.45
CA GLU A 139 15.66 10.56 0.71
C GLU A 139 16.50 9.29 0.54
N VAL A 140 16.00 8.27 -0.17
CA VAL A 140 16.74 7.03 -0.44
C VAL A 140 17.76 7.21 -1.57
N ALA A 141 17.53 8.12 -2.51
CA ALA A 141 18.43 8.37 -3.64
C ALA A 141 19.64 9.25 -3.28
N ASP A 142 19.56 10.03 -2.20
CA ASP A 142 20.63 10.90 -1.71
C ASP A 142 21.61 10.21 -0.72
N VAL A 143 21.47 8.90 -0.51
CA VAL A 143 22.32 8.05 0.36
C VAL A 143 23.08 7.02 -0.47
#